data_AF-A0A524PSM8-F1
#
_entry.id   AF-A0A524PSM8-F1
#
_cell.length_a   1.000
_cell.length_b   1.000
_cell.length_c   1.000
_cell.angle_alpha   90.00
_cell.angle_beta   90.00
_cell.angle_gamma   90.00
#
_symmetry.space_group_name_H-M   'P 1'
#
loop_
_entity.id
_entity.type
_entity.pdbx_description
1 polymer ?
#
loop_
_entity_poly.entity_id
_entity_poly.type
_entity_poly.pdbx_seq_one_letter_code
_entity_poly.pdbx_strand_id
1 'polypeptide(L)'
;MRRLKMELHERFEIVNGTVDIGDVTVYALSTCGFCKRALSFLRENSVKFRYLYIDDLPPDEKAEIRKAISEKFNREIRYPFLIF
;
A
#
# COMPACT_ATOMS: atom_id res chain seq x y z
N MET A 1 -9.74 10.12 13.42
CA MET A 1 -9.82 9.79 11.97
C MET A 1 -9.07 10.74 11.04
N ARG A 2 -9.14 12.08 11.15
CA ARG A 2 -8.39 12.99 10.25
C ARG A 2 -6.86 12.97 10.44
N ARG A 3 -6.38 12.77 11.68
CA ARG A 3 -4.95 12.74 12.04
C ARG A 3 -4.20 11.55 11.40
N LEU A 4 -4.82 10.36 11.44
CA LEU A 4 -4.26 9.13 10.84
C LEU A 4 -4.08 9.24 9.31
N LYS A 5 -5.00 9.92 8.61
CA LYS A 5 -4.90 10.15 7.15
C LYS A 5 -3.70 11.01 6.76
N MET A 6 -3.26 11.92 7.64
CA MET A 6 -2.10 12.79 7.42
C MET A 6 -0.81 12.05 7.73
N GLU A 7 -0.73 11.36 8.88
CA GLU A 7 0.48 10.62 9.29
C GLU A 7 0.77 9.41 8.39
N LEU A 8 -0.27 8.75 7.86
CA LEU A 8 -0.07 7.65 6.92
C LEU A 8 0.46 8.13 5.57
N HIS A 9 0.13 9.36 5.15
CA HIS A 9 0.60 9.92 3.88
C HIS A 9 2.12 10.08 3.85
N GLU A 10 2.74 10.35 5.00
CA GLU A 10 4.20 10.54 5.14
C GLU A 10 4.99 9.22 5.14
N ARG A 11 4.32 8.07 5.33
CA ARG A 11 4.96 6.74 5.37
C ARG A 11 4.85 5.98 4.06
N PHE A 12 4.10 6.50 3.09
CA PHE A 12 4.08 5.91 1.76
C PHE A 12 5.38 6.20 1.02
N GLU A 13 6.03 5.15 0.55
CA GLU A 13 7.12 5.29 -0.41
C GLU A 13 6.53 5.56 -1.79
N ILE A 14 6.93 6.67 -2.40
CA ILE A 14 6.49 7.08 -3.74
C ILE A 14 7.52 6.59 -4.76
N VAL A 15 7.04 5.86 -5.75
CA VAL A 15 7.81 5.44 -6.90
C VAL A 15 7.33 6.24 -8.11
N ASN A 16 8.24 7.01 -8.69
CA ASN A 16 7.98 7.73 -9.92
C ASN A 16 8.04 6.79 -11.12
N GLY A 17 7.26 7.11 -12.15
CA GLY A 17 7.20 6.39 -13.41
C GLY A 17 6.69 7.30 -14.52
N THR A 18 6.95 6.93 -15.78
CA THR A 18 6.46 7.66 -16.96
C THR A 18 5.01 7.34 -17.31
N VAL A 19 4.48 6.24 -16.78
CA VAL A 19 3.10 5.79 -16.97
C VAL A 19 2.28 6.21 -15.76
N ASP A 20 1.41 7.21 -15.93
CA ASP A 20 0.46 7.66 -14.91
C ASP A 20 -0.93 7.10 -15.23
N ILE A 21 -1.42 6.20 -14.35
CA ILE A 21 -2.76 5.59 -14.44
C ILE A 21 -3.67 6.03 -13.29
N GLY A 22 -3.31 7.12 -12.60
CA GLY A 22 -4.01 7.61 -11.42
C GLY A 22 -3.40 7.14 -10.09
N ASP A 23 -4.19 7.20 -9.03
CA ASP A 23 -3.75 6.98 -7.65
C ASP A 23 -3.56 5.48 -7.31
N VAL A 24 -2.45 4.90 -7.77
CA VAL A 24 -2.10 3.51 -7.45
C VAL A 24 -1.47 3.41 -6.06
N THR A 25 -2.13 2.67 -5.17
CA THR A 25 -1.65 2.42 -3.79
C THR A 25 -1.51 0.93 -3.54
N VAL A 26 -0.33 0.49 -3.10
CA VAL A 26 -0.05 -0.91 -2.76
C VAL A 26 0.24 -1.07 -1.27
N TYR A 27 -0.57 -1.85 -0.58
CA TYR A 27 -0.24 -2.33 0.75
C TYR A 27 0.51 -3.66 0.64
N ALA A 28 1.68 -3.72 1.27
CA ALA A 28 2.64 -4.80 1.14
C ALA A 28 3.13 -5.29 2.51
N LEU A 29 3.85 -6.42 2.50
CA LEU A 29 4.68 -6.86 3.62
C LEU A 29 6.15 -6.90 3.17
N SER A 30 7.08 -6.35 3.95
CA SER A 30 8.51 -6.28 3.63
C SER A 30 9.14 -7.67 3.50
N THR A 31 8.54 -8.65 4.18
CA THR A 31 8.94 -10.07 4.20
C THR A 31 8.25 -10.95 3.13
N CYS A 32 7.26 -10.44 2.38
CA CYS A 32 6.49 -11.26 1.43
C CYS A 32 7.08 -11.26 0.01
N GLY A 33 7.46 -12.43 -0.50
CA GLY A 33 7.98 -12.59 -1.86
C GLY A 33 7.01 -12.18 -2.98
N PHE A 34 5.71 -12.39 -2.80
CA PHE A 34 4.70 -11.93 -3.76
C PHE A 34 4.55 -10.41 -3.77
N CYS A 35 4.70 -9.75 -2.61
CA CYS A 35 4.68 -8.29 -2.54
C CYS A 35 5.86 -7.71 -3.32
N LYS A 36 7.07 -8.25 -3.10
CA LYS A 36 8.27 -7.82 -3.85
C LYS A 36 8.08 -7.95 -5.36
N ARG A 37 7.52 -9.07 -5.83
CA ARG A 37 7.22 -9.27 -7.26
C ARG A 37 6.20 -8.27 -7.80
N ALA A 38 5.11 -7.98 -7.07
CA ALA A 38 4.12 -7.00 -7.50
C ALA A 38 4.71 -5.58 -7.59
N LEU A 39 5.52 -5.18 -6.61
CA LEU A 39 6.21 -3.88 -6.66
C LEU A 39 7.24 -3.82 -7.80
N SER A 40 7.96 -4.92 -8.07
CA SER A 40 8.89 -5.03 -9.21
C SER A 40 8.15 -4.87 -10.54
N PHE A 41 7.04 -5.57 -10.70
CA PHE A 41 6.20 -5.48 -11.91
C PHE A 41 5.77 -4.04 -12.20
N LEU A 42 5.31 -3.30 -11.19
CA LEU A 42 4.93 -1.88 -11.37
C LEU A 42 6.13 -1.01 -11.75
N ARG A 43 7.30 -1.22 -11.12
CA ARG A 43 8.54 -0.50 -11.45
C ARG A 43 9.01 -0.78 -12.88
N GLU A 44 9.05 -2.04 -13.27
CA GLU A 44 9.48 -2.49 -14.60
C GLU A 44 8.61 -1.92 -15.72
N ASN A 45 7.31 -1.75 -15.45
CA ASN A 45 6.37 -1.11 -16.38
C ASN A 45 6.35 0.43 -16.26
N SER A 46 7.28 1.03 -15.52
CA SER A 46 7.37 2.49 -15.33
C SER A 46 6.08 3.13 -14.83
N VAL A 47 5.30 2.41 -14.02
CA VAL A 47 4.06 2.93 -13.43
C VAL A 47 4.43 3.85 -12.27
N LYS A 48 3.77 5.01 -12.17
CA LYS A 48 3.80 5.85 -10.97
C LYS A 48 2.86 5.25 -9.92
N PHE A 49 3.37 4.96 -8.74
CA PHE A 49 2.57 4.42 -7.64
C PHE A 49 3.17 4.75 -6.28
N ARG A 50 2.40 4.49 -5.22
CA ARG A 50 2.89 4.54 -3.84
C ARG A 50 2.66 3.20 -3.14
N TYR A 51 3.52 2.87 -2.19
CA TYR A 51 3.33 1.66 -1.39
C TYR A 51 3.69 1.85 0.08
N LEU A 52 3.15 0.96 0.92
CA LEU A 52 3.39 0.95 2.35
C LEU A 52 3.61 -0.49 2.82
N TYR A 53 4.72 -0.72 3.51
CA TYR A 53 4.94 -1.96 4.25
C TYR A 53 4.20 -1.89 5.59
N ILE A 54 3.13 -2.68 5.70
CA ILE A 54 2.24 -2.67 6.87
C ILE A 54 2.87 -3.36 8.09
N ASP A 55 3.84 -4.24 7.86
CA ASP A 55 4.59 -4.92 8.91
C ASP A 55 5.61 -4.04 9.63
N ASP A 56 5.96 -2.88 9.06
CA ASP A 56 6.87 -1.92 9.69
C ASP A 56 6.14 -0.94 10.63
N LEU A 57 4.82 -1.01 10.69
CA LEU A 57 3.98 -0.13 11.50
C LEU A 57 3.77 -0.67 12.93
N PRO A 58 3.51 0.22 13.91
CA PRO A 58 3.03 -0.18 15.22
C PRO A 58 1.78 -1.09 15.14
N PRO A 59 1.62 -2.06 16.07
CA PRO A 59 0.52 -3.03 16.01
C PRO A 59 -0.89 -2.43 15.94
N ASP A 60 -1.10 -1.33 16.64
CA ASP A 60 -2.33 -0.54 16.69
C ASP A 60 -2.62 0.13 15.34
N GLU A 61 -1.65 0.83 14.75
CA GLU A 61 -1.79 1.41 13.40
C GLU A 61 -2.07 0.33 12.34
N LYS A 62 -1.37 -0.80 12.43
CA LYS A 62 -1.57 -1.96 11.55
C LYS A 62 -2.99 -2.52 11.62
N ALA A 63 -3.54 -2.63 12.83
CA ALA A 63 -4.91 -3.11 13.03
C ALA A 63 -5.94 -2.13 12.45
N GLU A 64 -5.75 -0.83 12.68
CA GLU A 64 -6.64 0.21 12.17
C GLU A 64 -6.64 0.26 10.64
N ILE A 65 -5.49 0.16 9.98
CA ILE A 65 -5.41 0.16 8.51
C ILE A 65 -6.09 -1.08 7.95
N ARG A 66 -5.85 -2.26 8.54
CA ARG A 66 -6.50 -3.50 8.11
C ARG A 66 -8.02 -3.41 8.26
N LYS A 67 -8.51 -2.88 9.38
CA LYS A 67 -9.94 -2.66 9.59
C LYS A 67 -10.51 -1.70 8.55
N ALA A 68 -9.88 -0.53 8.37
CA ALA A 68 -10.34 0.49 7.43
C ALA A 68 -10.42 -0.01 5.98
N ILE A 69 -9.41 -0.78 5.52
CA ILE A 69 -9.41 -1.36 4.17
C ILE A 69 -10.48 -2.46 4.08
N SER A 70 -10.57 -3.35 5.06
CA SER A 70 -11.53 -4.47 5.06
C SER A 70 -12.97 -3.97 5.03
N GLU A 71 -13.29 -2.95 5.83
CA GLU A 71 -14.61 -2.31 5.86
C GLU A 71 -14.91 -1.59 4.55
N LYS A 72 -13.94 -0.82 4.02
CA LYS A 72 -14.12 -0.06 2.79
C LYS A 72 -14.40 -0.94 1.57
N PHE A 73 -13.74 -2.09 1.47
CA PHE A 73 -13.85 -2.97 0.31
C PHE A 73 -14.67 -4.24 0.58
N ASN A 74 -15.26 -4.36 1.77
CA ASN A 74 -16.02 -5.52 2.25
C ASN A 74 -15.34 -6.87 1.92
N ARG A 75 -14.04 -6.97 2.22
CA ARG A 75 -13.22 -8.15 1.88
C ARG A 75 -12.04 -8.34 2.81
N GLU A 76 -11.67 -9.59 3.01
CA GLU A 76 -10.42 -9.93 3.69
C GLU A 76 -9.20 -9.44 2.92
N ILE A 77 -8.22 -8.94 3.66
CA ILE A 77 -6.98 -8.39 3.10
C ILE A 77 -5.96 -9.50 2.96
N ARG A 78 -5.49 -9.70 1.74
CA ARG A 78 -4.32 -10.53 1.42
C ARG A 78 -3.29 -9.66 0.71
N TYR A 79 -2.01 -9.90 1.01
CA TYR A 79 -0.92 -9.10 0.49
C TYR A 79 -0.24 -9.80 -0.70
N PRO A 80 0.12 -9.07 -1.77
CA PRO A 80 -0.06 -7.63 -1.96
C PRO A 80 -1.53 -7.24 -2.16
N PHE A 81 -1.95 -6.10 -1.60
CA PHE A 81 -3.29 -5.52 -1.78
C PHE A 81 -3.18 -4.19 -2.52
N LEU A 82 -3.72 -4.13 -3.73
CA LEU A 82 -3.59 -2.99 -4.63
C LEU A 82 -4.94 -2.28 -4.79
N ILE A 83 -4.93 -0.95 -4.74
CA ILE A 83 -6.07 -0.06 -4.98
C ILE A 83 -5.68 0.93 -6.08
N PHE A 84 -6.59 1.18 -7.01
CA PHE A 84 -6.49 2.14 -8.10
C PHE A 84 -7.89 2.70 -8.40
#